data_AF-A0A0A7M5X2-F1
#
_entry.id   AF-A0A0A7M5X2-F1
#
_cell.length_a   1.000
_cell.length_b   1.000
_cell.length_c   1.000
_cell.angle_alpha   90.00
_cell.angle_beta   90.00
_cell.angle_gamma   90.00
#
_symmetry.space_group_name_H-M   'P 1'
#
loop_
_entity.id
_entity.type
_entity.pdbx_description
1 polymer ?
#
loop_
_entity_poly.entity_id
_entity_poly.type
_entity_poly.pdbx_seq_one_letter_code
_entity_poly.pdbx_strand_id
1 'polypeptide(L)'
;MGDNAFTMYNAVDAETMEVAWQVIVDGNLDNSDMDYTGRFAASTCYNSEKATDLAGMMRNERNWVVVFVIPAIEKEIKAKRFITLGDSKVPVVDGRKKDGKASVVTRYNPVPKNPQGLNTSPDGKYFIANGMLSHTCTMIA
;
A
#
# COMPACT_ATOMS: atom_id res chain seq x y z
N MET A 1 12.91 -9.44 -10.64
CA MET A 1 13.49 -8.16 -10.16
C MET A 1 14.30 -8.42 -8.89
N GLY A 2 15.41 -7.71 -8.66
CA GLY A 2 16.21 -7.84 -7.44
C GLY A 2 15.54 -7.23 -6.19
N ASP A 3 16.11 -7.47 -5.01
CA ASP A 3 15.56 -7.06 -3.71
C ASP A 3 15.41 -5.53 -3.53
N ASN A 4 16.06 -4.75 -4.40
CA ASN A 4 16.04 -3.28 -4.40
C ASN A 4 15.05 -2.67 -5.42
N ALA A 5 14.23 -3.48 -6.09
CA ALA A 5 13.16 -2.97 -6.93
C ALA A 5 11.86 -2.95 -6.12
N PHE A 6 11.44 -1.76 -5.69
CA PHE A 6 10.21 -1.57 -4.91
C PHE A 6 9.50 -0.28 -5.33
N THR A 7 8.21 -0.23 -5.07
CA THR A 7 7.44 1.02 -5.12
C THR A 7 7.23 1.55 -3.71
N MET A 8 6.76 2.80 -3.61
CA MET A 8 6.49 3.45 -2.35
C MET A 8 5.13 4.14 -2.37
N TYR A 9 4.40 4.01 -1.26
CA TYR A 9 3.23 4.85 -0.97
C TYR A 9 3.72 6.18 -0.41
N ASN A 10 3.11 7.29 -0.83
CA ASN A 10 3.65 8.63 -0.57
C ASN A 10 2.58 9.49 0.10
N ALA A 11 2.92 10.10 1.23
CA ALA A 11 2.11 11.14 1.85
C ALA A 11 2.71 12.51 1.56
N VAL A 12 1.85 13.43 1.14
CA VAL A 12 2.20 14.84 0.90
C VAL A 12 1.45 15.66 1.93
N ASP A 13 2.15 16.56 2.61
CA ASP A 13 1.53 17.55 3.47
C ASP A 13 0.73 18.53 2.60
N ALA A 14 -0.59 18.61 2.85
CA ALA A 14 -1.49 19.38 2.01
C ALA A 14 -1.33 20.90 2.15
N GLU A 15 -0.77 21.39 3.26
CA GLU A 15 -0.56 22.83 3.48
C GLU A 15 0.76 23.29 2.86
N THR A 16 1.81 22.48 2.99
CA THR A 16 3.17 22.85 2.56
C THR A 16 3.53 22.33 1.17
N MET A 17 2.80 21.35 0.66
CA MET A 17 3.12 20.59 -0.56
C MET A 17 4.46 19.83 -0.49
N GLU A 18 5.01 19.62 0.70
CA GLU A 18 6.20 18.82 0.92
C GLU A 18 5.85 17.34 1.13
N VAL A 19 6.73 16.43 0.71
CA VAL A 19 6.55 14.99 0.98
C VAL A 19 6.81 14.73 2.46
N ALA A 20 5.75 14.41 3.20
CA ALA A 20 5.82 14.18 4.64
C ALA A 20 6.57 12.89 4.99
N TRP A 21 6.25 11.80 4.27
CA TRP A 21 6.89 10.49 4.44
C TRP A 21 6.55 9.53 3.29
N GLN A 22 7.30 8.44 3.20
CA GLN A 22 7.09 7.35 2.24
C GLN A 22 7.09 5.98 2.92
N VAL A 23 6.37 5.02 2.36
CA VAL A 23 6.35 3.63 2.84
C VAL A 23 6.69 2.67 1.70
N ILE A 24 7.78 1.93 1.84
CA ILE A 24 8.14 0.84 0.91
C ILE A 24 7.13 -0.30 1.07
N VAL A 25 6.59 -0.80 -0.05
CA VAL A 25 5.65 -1.93 -0.05
C VAL A 25 6.17 -3.11 -0.87
N ASP A 26 5.61 -4.29 -0.61
CA ASP A 26 5.71 -5.42 -1.53
C ASP A 26 4.84 -5.15 -2.76
N GLY A 27 5.15 -5.82 -3.88
CA GLY A 27 4.40 -5.66 -5.13
C GLY A 27 4.43 -4.23 -5.68
N ASN A 28 3.29 -3.77 -6.21
CA ASN A 28 3.09 -2.41 -6.70
C ASN A 28 1.88 -1.72 -6.03
N LEU A 29 1.53 -0.52 -6.51
CA LEU A 29 0.37 0.26 -6.06
C LEU A 29 -0.43 0.71 -7.29
N ASP A 30 -1.76 0.71 -7.18
CA ASP A 30 -2.69 1.20 -8.19
C ASP A 30 -3.54 2.36 -7.61
N ASN A 31 -4.83 2.17 -7.35
CA ASN A 31 -5.66 3.20 -6.73
C ASN A 31 -5.51 3.20 -5.21
N SER A 32 -5.88 4.33 -4.59
CA SER A 32 -5.78 4.55 -3.15
C SER A 32 -6.99 5.34 -2.63
N ASP A 33 -7.40 5.07 -1.40
CA ASP A 33 -8.42 5.83 -0.69
C ASP A 33 -8.14 5.81 0.83
N MET A 34 -8.83 6.66 1.59
CA MET A 34 -8.65 6.82 3.04
C MET A 34 -9.95 6.58 3.80
N ASP A 35 -9.84 6.17 5.07
CA ASP A 35 -10.98 6.06 5.97
C ASP A 35 -11.49 7.44 6.44
N TYR A 36 -12.62 7.44 7.14
CA TYR A 36 -13.23 8.65 7.71
C TYR A 36 -12.65 9.03 9.09
N THR A 37 -11.56 8.41 9.52
CA THR A 37 -10.96 8.66 10.86
C THR A 37 -9.54 9.22 10.79
N GLY A 38 -8.93 9.24 9.59
CA GLY A 38 -7.52 9.56 9.38
C GLY A 38 -6.57 8.46 9.87
N ARG A 39 -7.08 7.31 10.32
CA ARG A 39 -6.27 6.24 10.91
C ARG A 39 -5.73 5.29 9.85
N PHE A 40 -6.52 5.01 8.83
CA PHE A 40 -6.18 4.04 7.80
C PHE A 40 -6.29 4.64 6.40
N ALA A 41 -5.27 4.36 5.59
CA ALA A 41 -5.36 4.47 4.14
C ALA A 41 -5.17 3.07 3.54
N ALA A 42 -5.62 2.88 2.31
CA ALA A 42 -5.43 1.62 1.62
C ALA A 42 -5.08 1.86 0.15
N SER A 43 -4.44 0.87 -0.47
CA SER A 43 -4.16 0.86 -1.90
C SER A 43 -4.25 -0.54 -2.50
N THR A 44 -4.78 -0.65 -3.70
CA THR A 44 -4.80 -1.89 -4.49
C THR A 44 -3.43 -2.17 -5.09
N CYS A 45 -3.13 -3.45 -5.33
CA CYS A 45 -1.94 -3.91 -6.00
C CYS A 45 -2.33 -4.91 -7.09
N TYR A 46 -1.86 -4.71 -8.32
CA TYR A 46 -2.10 -5.64 -9.43
C TYR A 46 -0.88 -6.51 -9.77
N ASN A 47 0.33 -6.14 -9.32
CA ASN A 47 1.57 -6.83 -9.63
C ASN A 47 2.30 -7.25 -8.34
N SER A 48 1.65 -8.12 -7.56
CA SER A 48 2.26 -8.76 -6.39
C SER A 48 3.48 -9.62 -6.74
N GLU A 49 3.56 -10.04 -8.00
CA GLU A 49 4.53 -10.92 -8.60
C GLU A 49 5.86 -10.21 -8.89
N LYS A 50 5.85 -8.88 -8.97
CA LYS A 50 6.98 -8.05 -9.38
C LYS A 50 7.51 -8.47 -10.75
N ALA A 51 6.58 -8.89 -11.62
CA ALA A 51 6.87 -9.27 -12.99
C ALA A 51 7.02 -8.04 -13.88
N THR A 52 7.69 -8.21 -15.02
CA THR A 52 7.95 -7.15 -16.02
C THR A 52 7.23 -7.40 -17.34
N ASP A 53 6.56 -8.55 -17.47
CA ASP A 53 5.76 -8.95 -18.64
C ASP A 53 4.29 -9.15 -18.23
N LEU A 54 3.38 -9.02 -19.21
CA LEU A 54 1.94 -9.06 -18.97
C LEU A 54 1.48 -10.37 -18.32
N ALA A 55 1.96 -11.52 -18.83
CA ALA A 55 1.55 -12.82 -18.32
C ALA A 55 2.03 -13.04 -16.87
N GLY A 56 3.25 -12.61 -16.56
CA GLY A 56 3.81 -12.66 -15.22
C GLY A 56 3.04 -11.81 -14.21
N MET A 57 2.51 -10.65 -14.63
CA MET A 57 1.67 -9.79 -13.78
C MET A 57 0.28 -10.38 -13.49
N MET A 58 -0.11 -11.46 -14.17
CA MET A 58 -1.44 -12.11 -14.03
C MET A 58 -1.34 -13.52 -13.42
N ARG A 59 -0.17 -13.93 -12.93
CA ARG A 59 0.11 -15.31 -12.50
C ARG A 59 -0.63 -15.66 -11.22
N ASN A 60 -0.64 -14.78 -10.23
CA ASN A 60 -1.26 -15.03 -8.95
C ASN A 60 -2.79 -14.89 -9.07
N GLU A 61 -3.54 -15.83 -8.49
CA GLU A 61 -5.00 -15.75 -8.44
C GLU A 61 -5.51 -14.62 -7.55
N ARG A 62 -4.70 -14.20 -6.59
CA ARG A 62 -4.97 -13.04 -5.72
C ARG A 62 -3.72 -12.21 -5.60
N ASN A 63 -3.89 -10.91 -5.80
CA ASN A 63 -2.97 -9.92 -5.31
C ASN A 63 -3.49 -9.45 -3.94
N TRP A 64 -3.44 -8.16 -3.65
CA TRP A 64 -3.93 -7.64 -2.38
C TRP A 64 -4.40 -6.19 -2.47
N VAL A 65 -5.10 -5.79 -1.42
CA VAL A 65 -5.10 -4.41 -0.92
C VAL A 65 -4.10 -4.33 0.22
N VAL A 66 -3.18 -3.37 0.16
CA VAL A 66 -2.33 -3.00 1.29
C VAL A 66 -3.02 -1.92 2.10
N VAL A 67 -3.17 -2.13 3.41
CA VAL A 67 -3.70 -1.16 4.37
C VAL A 67 -2.54 -0.56 5.14
N PHE A 68 -2.50 0.77 5.23
CA PHE A 68 -1.50 1.56 5.94
C PHE A 68 -2.07 2.07 7.27
N VAL A 69 -1.32 1.92 8.35
CA VAL A 69 -1.71 2.40 9.68
C VAL A 69 -1.01 3.73 9.96
N ILE A 70 -1.67 4.85 9.64
CA ILE A 70 -1.06 6.19 9.65
C ILE A 70 -0.42 6.54 11.00
N PRO A 71 -1.11 6.36 12.16
CA PRO A 71 -0.48 6.66 13.45
C PRO A 71 0.73 5.78 13.78
N ALA A 72 0.81 4.57 13.22
CA ALA A 72 1.98 3.71 13.40
C ALA A 72 3.16 4.24 12.57
N ILE A 73 2.92 4.70 11.35
CA ILE A 73 3.93 5.32 10.48
C ILE A 73 4.53 6.54 11.17
N GLU A 74 3.68 7.45 11.63
CA GLU A 74 4.10 8.65 12.35
C GLU A 74 4.87 8.33 13.64
N LYS A 75 4.48 7.26 14.36
CA LYS A 75 5.19 6.78 15.54
C LYS A 75 6.58 6.23 15.20
N GLU A 76 6.74 5.50 14.09
CA GLU A 76 8.05 5.05 13.61
C GLU A 76 8.94 6.25 13.26
N ILE A 77 8.39 7.25 12.56
CA ILE A 77 9.11 8.47 12.17
C ILE A 77 9.56 9.27 13.39
N LYS A 78 8.65 9.52 14.35
CA LYS A 78 8.96 10.22 15.60
C LYS A 78 10.04 9.50 16.41
N ALA A 79 10.07 8.17 16.34
CA ALA A 79 11.08 7.36 16.99
C ALA A 79 12.37 7.18 16.16
N LYS A 80 12.50 7.91 15.03
CA LYS A 80 13.65 7.86 14.11
C LYS A 80 13.91 6.47 13.52
N ARG A 81 12.87 5.66 13.38
CA ARG A 81 12.91 4.32 12.74
C ARG A 81 12.52 4.42 11.27
N PHE A 82 13.34 5.13 10.52
CA PHE A 82 13.19 5.30 9.07
C PHE A 82 14.58 5.37 8.42
N ILE A 83 14.60 5.21 7.10
CA ILE A 83 15.78 5.48 6.28
C ILE A 83 15.53 6.71 5.39
N THR A 84 16.57 7.21 4.75
CA THR A 84 16.45 8.11 3.61
C THR A 84 17.03 7.42 2.37
N LEU A 85 16.62 7.85 1.18
CA LEU A 85 17.07 7.28 -0.09
C LEU A 85 17.66 8.37 -0.99
N GLY A 86 18.87 8.12 -1.51
CA GLY A 86 19.62 9.09 -2.30
C GLY A 86 19.90 10.37 -1.49
N ASP A 87 19.71 11.52 -2.12
CA ASP A 87 19.92 12.85 -1.51
C ASP A 87 18.66 13.40 -0.82
N SER A 88 17.54 12.65 -0.88
CA SER A 88 16.27 13.07 -0.27
C SER A 88 16.34 12.98 1.25
N LYS A 89 15.76 13.98 1.93
CA LYS A 89 15.61 13.99 3.40
C LYS A 89 14.29 13.39 3.87
N VAL A 90 13.44 12.95 2.94
CA VAL A 90 12.11 12.39 3.23
C VAL A 90 12.27 11.10 4.02
N PRO A 91 11.57 10.94 5.16
CA PRO A 91 11.63 9.70 5.93
C PRO A 91 10.91 8.57 5.18
N VAL A 92 11.60 7.44 5.03
CA VAL A 92 11.11 6.23 4.37
C VAL A 92 11.00 5.10 5.38
N VAL A 93 9.78 4.57 5.57
CA VAL A 93 9.48 3.45 6.47
C VAL A 93 9.31 2.15 5.68
N ASP A 94 9.75 1.03 6.25
CA ASP A 94 9.63 -0.28 5.60
C ASP A 94 8.28 -0.96 5.95
N GLY A 95 7.37 -0.96 4.98
CA GLY A 95 6.06 -1.60 5.05
C GLY A 95 6.00 -2.99 4.44
N ARG A 96 7.13 -3.63 4.11
CA ARG A 96 7.14 -4.99 3.53
C ARG A 96 6.95 -6.07 4.60
N LYS A 97 6.52 -7.26 4.17
CA LYS A 97 6.61 -8.47 4.99
C LYS A 97 8.07 -8.92 5.06
N LYS A 98 8.54 -9.31 6.24
CA LYS A 98 9.88 -9.88 6.44
C LYS A 98 9.74 -11.25 7.09
N ASP A 99 10.26 -12.30 6.44
CA ASP A 99 10.21 -13.68 6.93
C ASP A 99 8.80 -14.13 7.35
N GLY A 100 7.80 -13.74 6.55
CA GLY A 100 6.37 -14.03 6.81
C GLY A 100 5.72 -13.16 7.89
N LYS A 101 6.46 -12.30 8.58
CA LYS A 101 5.93 -11.37 9.59
C LYS A 101 5.49 -10.06 8.95
N ALA A 102 4.32 -9.57 9.36
CA ALA A 102 3.82 -8.27 8.93
C ALA A 102 4.63 -7.13 9.57
N SER A 103 4.84 -6.04 8.82
CA SER A 103 5.34 -4.78 9.37
C SER A 103 4.34 -4.19 10.37
N VAL A 104 4.79 -3.34 11.28
CA VAL A 104 3.88 -2.64 12.21
C VAL A 104 3.01 -1.60 11.49
N VAL A 105 3.43 -1.14 10.31
CA VAL A 105 2.76 -0.05 9.57
C VAL A 105 1.81 -0.50 8.47
N THR A 106 1.82 -1.78 8.08
CA THR A 106 1.03 -2.29 6.95
C THR A 106 0.37 -3.64 7.20
N ARG A 107 -0.77 -3.89 6.55
CA ARG A 107 -1.40 -5.21 6.41
C ARG A 107 -1.70 -5.47 4.94
N TYR A 108 -1.57 -6.72 4.49
CA TYR A 108 -1.79 -7.11 3.10
C TYR A 108 -2.97 -8.08 3.06
N ASN A 109 -4.12 -7.59 2.60
CA ASN A 109 -5.39 -8.32 2.53
C ASN A 109 -5.53 -8.94 1.13
N PRO A 110 -5.51 -10.28 0.97
CA PRO A 110 -5.57 -10.89 -0.35
C PRO A 110 -6.88 -10.59 -1.10
N VAL A 111 -6.79 -10.13 -2.35
CA VAL A 111 -7.93 -9.74 -3.20
C VAL A 111 -7.74 -10.27 -4.64
N PRO A 112 -8.72 -10.98 -5.23
CA PRO A 112 -8.71 -11.38 -6.63
C PRO A 112 -9.25 -10.26 -7.55
N LYS A 113 -8.79 -10.12 -8.79
CA LYS A 113 -7.52 -10.54 -9.39
C LYS A 113 -7.02 -9.35 -10.20
N ASN A 114 -5.81 -8.90 -9.95
CA ASN A 114 -5.31 -7.60 -10.40
C ASN A 114 -6.27 -6.45 -10.02
N PRO A 115 -6.70 -6.33 -8.75
CA PRO A 115 -7.71 -5.35 -8.36
C PRO A 115 -7.26 -3.93 -8.70
N GLN A 116 -8.20 -3.10 -9.13
CA GLN A 116 -7.94 -1.75 -9.63
C GLN A 116 -8.57 -0.71 -8.71
N GLY A 117 -9.85 -0.37 -8.90
CA GLY A 117 -10.51 0.66 -8.11
C GLY A 117 -10.56 0.32 -6.62
N LEU A 118 -10.26 1.31 -5.78
CA LEU A 118 -10.39 1.24 -4.33
C LEU A 118 -11.22 2.42 -3.84
N ASN A 119 -12.31 2.13 -3.13
CA ASN A 119 -13.29 3.15 -2.76
C ASN A 119 -13.77 2.94 -1.32
N THR A 120 -13.78 4.00 -0.52
CA THR A 120 -14.35 3.97 0.83
C THR A 120 -15.86 4.20 0.76
N SER A 121 -16.65 3.38 1.46
CA SER A 121 -18.10 3.58 1.57
C SER A 121 -18.41 4.88 2.33
N PRO A 122 -19.47 5.63 1.96
CA PRO A 122 -19.76 6.94 2.55
C PRO A 122 -20.19 6.87 4.03
N ASP A 123 -20.56 5.68 4.53
CA ASP A 123 -20.79 5.44 5.95
C ASP A 123 -19.52 5.07 6.73
N GLY A 124 -18.36 5.10 6.06
CA GLY A 124 -17.04 4.87 6.64
C GLY A 124 -16.76 3.44 7.10
N LYS A 125 -17.60 2.47 6.73
CA LYS A 125 -17.52 1.09 7.22
C LYS A 125 -16.62 0.18 6.39
N TYR A 126 -16.45 0.47 5.11
CA TYR A 126 -15.79 -0.46 4.18
C TYR A 126 -14.84 0.25 3.24
N PHE A 127 -13.68 -0.37 3.02
CA PHE A 127 -12.96 -0.22 1.75
C PHE A 127 -13.49 -1.27 0.77
N ILE A 128 -13.76 -0.85 -0.48
CA ILE A 128 -14.31 -1.70 -1.53
C ILE A 128 -13.28 -1.77 -2.67
N ALA A 129 -12.69 -2.94 -2.87
CA ALA A 129 -11.74 -3.20 -3.94
C ALA A 129 -12.44 -3.87 -5.14
N ASN A 130 -12.26 -3.28 -6.32
CA ASN A 130 -12.85 -3.75 -7.57
C ASN A 130 -11.92 -4.80 -8.20
N GLY A 131 -12.41 -6.03 -8.36
CA GLY A 131 -11.58 -7.18 -8.67
C GLY A 131 -11.03 -7.28 -10.09
N MET A 132 -11.27 -6.29 -10.96
CA MET A 132 -10.81 -6.20 -12.36
C MET A 132 -10.95 -7.52 -13.14
N LEU A 133 -9.92 -8.36 -13.17
CA LEU A 133 -9.93 -9.65 -13.89
C LEU A 133 -10.81 -10.70 -13.19
N SER A 134 -11.11 -10.49 -11.91
CA SER A 134 -12.16 -11.19 -11.18
C SER A 134 -13.49 -10.48 -11.32
N HIS A 135 -14.56 -11.25 -11.55
CA HIS A 135 -15.95 -10.76 -11.67
C HIS A 135 -16.57 -10.45 -10.29
N THR A 136 -15.83 -9.80 -9.40
CA THR A 136 -16.19 -9.60 -7.98
C THR A 136 -15.69 -8.26 -7.46
N CYS A 137 -16.33 -7.75 -6.41
CA CYS A 137 -15.74 -6.77 -5.49
C CYS A 137 -15.45 -7.42 -4.14
N THR A 138 -14.39 -6.96 -3.46
CA THR A 138 -14.06 -7.38 -2.09
C THR A 138 -14.30 -6.22 -1.13
N MET A 139 -15.16 -6.42 -0.14
CA MET A 139 -15.40 -5.46 0.94
C MET A 139 -14.49 -5.79 2.12
N ILE A 140 -13.76 -4.79 2.62
CA ILE A 140 -12.79 -4.90 3.71
C ILE A 140 -13.28 -3.99 4.84
N ALA A 141 -13.42 -4.54 6.06
CA ALA A 141 -13.87 -3.87 7.27
C ALA A 141 -12.81 -3.97 8.38
#